data_AF-A0AB35IM19-F1
#
_entry.id   AF-A0AB35IM19-F1
#
_cell.length_a   1.000
_cell.length_b   1.000
_cell.length_c   1.000
_cell.angle_alpha   90.00
_cell.angle_beta   90.00
_cell.angle_gamma   90.00
#
_symmetry.space_group_name_H-M   'P 1'
#
loop_
_entity.id
_entity.type
_entity.pdbx_description
1 polymer ?
#
loop_
_entity_poly.entity_id
_entity_poly.type
_entity_poly.pdbx_seq_one_letter_code
_entity_poly.pdbx_strand_id
1 'polypeptide(L)'
;MIYCDFVHIDEANVYGISNPRFVIKGSIHVTDYKFKLLADGEEIKFHTLPNLVYLGFCIEADIKKTHKHLQVFVIYDGKETLIVERENSIFKRVKSKIRKMIVPGFILCKKINHTIYLVFESIYKAIRLLWREHHFLVPISMWGHYKNKLKGKMKYVFKGDGFYNPLNQEDYIRWLEIHPEDREYECKEFKYNPKISIVIPVYNVGKKYLVECIESILNQNYQNFEICLSDDCSTDEETLATLKEYEASEERVKVVYRQKNGHISKATNDAIAIASGEFIGLMDNDDLLAKNALYEVVKVLNKDSSLDMIYTDEDKIDIFNRRRDPHFKPDFSP
;
A
#
# COMPACT_ATOMS: atom_id res chain seq x y z
N MET A 1 0.41 5.17 -38.29
CA MET A 1 0.26 4.94 -36.84
C MET A 1 -1.04 4.18 -36.65
N ILE A 2 -0.95 2.86 -36.50
CA ILE A 2 -2.07 2.01 -36.13
C ILE A 2 -2.19 2.17 -34.62
N TYR A 3 -3.25 2.79 -34.14
CA TYR A 3 -3.50 2.93 -32.71
C TYR A 3 -3.76 1.53 -32.14
N CYS A 4 -3.02 1.14 -31.12
CA CYS A 4 -3.46 0.07 -30.23
C CYS A 4 -4.64 0.62 -29.42
N ASP A 5 -5.87 0.22 -29.74
CA ASP A 5 -7.08 0.72 -29.04
C ASP A 5 -7.09 0.40 -27.53
N PHE A 6 -6.17 -0.45 -27.07
CA PHE A 6 -5.99 -0.84 -25.68
C PHE A 6 -4.84 -0.12 -24.95
N VAL A 7 -4.04 0.72 -25.63
CA VAL A 7 -2.93 1.48 -25.02
C VAL A 7 -3.17 2.97 -25.21
N HIS A 8 -3.36 3.70 -24.11
CA HIS A 8 -3.46 5.15 -24.12
C HIS A 8 -2.16 5.77 -23.60
N ILE A 9 -1.58 6.74 -24.32
CA ILE A 9 -0.34 7.42 -23.90
C ILE A 9 -0.68 8.85 -23.47
N ASP A 10 -0.57 9.12 -22.18
CA ASP A 10 -0.82 10.44 -21.60
C ASP A 10 0.42 11.34 -21.75
N GLU A 11 1.61 10.77 -21.57
CA GLU A 11 2.86 11.51 -21.59
C GLU A 11 3.98 10.68 -22.20
N ALA A 12 4.80 11.27 -23.07
CA ALA A 12 6.01 10.65 -23.59
C ALA A 12 7.07 11.72 -23.83
N ASN A 13 7.98 11.88 -22.87
CA ASN A 13 8.90 13.00 -22.80
C ASN A 13 10.35 12.57 -22.56
N VAL A 14 11.27 13.35 -23.15
CA VAL A 14 12.71 13.23 -22.90
C VAL A 14 13.16 14.37 -21.99
N TYR A 15 13.81 14.00 -20.90
CA TYR A 15 14.31 14.86 -19.84
C TYR A 15 15.83 14.89 -19.83
N GLY A 16 16.44 15.92 -19.24
CA GLY A 16 17.89 15.97 -18.95
C GLY A 16 18.78 16.40 -20.12
N ILE A 17 19.70 17.34 -19.89
CA ILE A 17 20.67 17.80 -20.91
C ILE A 17 21.97 17.00 -20.83
N SER A 18 22.49 16.77 -19.62
CA SER A 18 23.72 16.02 -19.36
C SER A 18 23.47 14.51 -19.31
N ASN A 19 22.45 14.09 -18.57
CA ASN A 19 22.04 12.69 -18.43
C ASN A 19 20.59 12.60 -18.91
N PRO A 20 20.35 12.35 -20.20
CA PRO A 20 19.01 12.31 -20.70
C PRO A 20 18.26 11.08 -20.20
N ARG A 21 17.00 11.26 -19.86
CA ARG A 21 16.10 10.23 -19.34
C ARG A 21 14.81 10.26 -20.14
N PHE A 22 14.34 9.11 -20.55
CA PHE A 22 13.07 8.98 -21.24
C PHE A 22 12.00 8.50 -20.27
N VAL A 23 10.84 9.16 -20.29
CA VAL A 23 9.68 8.78 -19.47
C VAL A 23 8.45 8.71 -20.35
N ILE A 24 7.78 7.56 -20.33
CA ILE A 24 6.45 7.36 -20.91
C ILE A 24 5.48 7.06 -19.78
N LYS A 25 4.29 7.65 -19.84
CA LYS A 25 3.16 7.38 -18.96
C LYS A 25 1.92 7.16 -19.80
N GLY A 26 1.14 6.16 -19.44
CA GLY A 26 -0.08 5.80 -20.14
C GLY A 26 -0.92 4.81 -19.35
N SER A 27 -2.05 4.40 -19.91
CA SER A 27 -2.87 3.28 -19.43
C SER A 27 -2.89 2.14 -20.45
N ILE A 28 -3.12 0.93 -19.96
CA ILE A 28 -3.25 -0.27 -20.79
C ILE A 28 -4.37 -1.15 -20.25
N HIS A 29 -5.27 -1.57 -21.15
CA HIS A 29 -6.53 -2.24 -20.79
C HIS A 29 -6.48 -3.77 -20.97
N VAL A 30 -5.32 -4.33 -21.27
CA VAL A 30 -5.11 -5.78 -21.40
C VAL A 30 -4.20 -6.29 -20.29
N THR A 31 -4.45 -7.52 -19.87
CA THR A 31 -3.59 -8.29 -18.97
C THR A 31 -2.60 -9.11 -19.81
N ASP A 32 -1.38 -9.33 -19.29
CA ASP A 32 -0.29 -10.09 -19.95
C ASP A 32 0.31 -9.45 -21.22
N TYR A 33 1.16 -8.45 -21.02
CA TYR A 33 1.89 -7.75 -22.07
C TYR A 33 3.34 -7.49 -21.65
N LYS A 34 4.21 -7.23 -22.63
CA LYS A 34 5.60 -6.82 -22.38
C LYS A 34 5.93 -5.53 -23.12
N PHE A 35 6.80 -4.72 -22.53
CA PHE A 35 7.36 -3.56 -23.23
C PHE A 35 8.73 -3.88 -23.80
N LYS A 36 9.04 -3.25 -24.92
CA LYS A 36 10.37 -3.25 -25.54
C LYS A 36 10.71 -1.82 -25.94
N LEU A 37 11.84 -1.32 -25.46
CA LEU A 37 12.31 0.04 -25.75
C LEU A 37 13.58 -0.06 -26.60
N LEU A 38 13.53 0.53 -27.79
CA LEU A 38 14.66 0.66 -28.69
C LEU A 38 15.16 2.11 -28.73
N ALA A 39 16.46 2.29 -28.79
CA ALA A 39 17.10 3.55 -29.18
C ALA A 39 18.04 3.33 -30.36
N ASP A 40 17.79 4.02 -31.47
CA ASP A 40 18.51 3.84 -32.75
C ASP A 40 18.61 2.37 -33.19
N GLY A 41 17.62 1.54 -32.82
CA GLY A 41 17.57 0.11 -33.12
C GLY A 41 18.17 -0.82 -32.04
N GLU A 42 18.84 -0.28 -31.03
CA GLU A 42 19.39 -1.05 -29.90
C GLU A 42 18.42 -1.12 -28.72
N GLU A 43 18.24 -2.29 -28.12
CA GLU A 43 17.37 -2.45 -26.96
C GLU A 43 17.98 -1.85 -25.69
N ILE A 44 17.21 -1.02 -24.99
CA ILE A 44 17.63 -0.33 -23.77
C ILE A 44 16.84 -0.87 -22.58
N LYS A 45 17.54 -1.10 -21.45
CA LYS A 45 16.92 -1.43 -20.17
C LYS A 45 16.10 -0.26 -19.63
N PHE A 46 14.93 -0.55 -19.09
CA PHE A 46 14.05 0.43 -18.49
C PHE A 46 13.45 -0.11 -17.19
N HIS A 47 12.94 0.82 -16.38
CA HIS A 47 12.17 0.52 -15.19
C HIS A 47 10.70 0.80 -15.46
N THR A 48 9.84 -0.13 -15.08
CA THR A 48 8.39 0.07 -15.08
C THR A 48 7.94 0.39 -13.67
N LEU A 49 7.31 1.54 -13.49
CA LEU A 49 6.63 1.94 -12.29
C LEU A 49 5.11 1.95 -12.56
N PRO A 50 4.27 1.55 -11.60
CA PRO A 50 2.83 1.74 -11.72
C PRO A 50 2.50 3.25 -11.76
N ASN A 51 1.72 3.68 -12.75
CA ASN A 51 1.23 5.05 -12.85
C ASN A 51 -0.15 5.16 -12.20
N LEU A 52 -0.17 5.64 -10.96
CA LEU A 52 -1.35 5.62 -10.08
C LEU A 52 -2.39 6.68 -10.43
N VAL A 53 -2.02 7.72 -11.17
CA VAL A 53 -2.96 8.79 -11.59
C VAL A 53 -3.90 8.30 -12.70
N TYR A 54 -3.46 7.32 -13.50
CA TYR A 54 -4.16 6.91 -14.72
C TYR A 54 -4.50 5.42 -14.78
N LEU A 55 -4.34 4.68 -13.67
CA LEU A 55 -4.52 3.23 -13.66
C LEU A 55 -3.69 2.55 -14.78
N GLY A 56 -2.40 2.86 -14.81
CA GLY A 56 -1.57 2.56 -15.98
C GLY A 56 -0.11 2.30 -15.68
N PHE A 57 0.74 2.50 -16.68
CA PHE A 57 2.18 2.24 -16.61
C PHE A 57 3.00 3.53 -16.70
N CYS A 58 4.20 3.48 -16.13
CA CYS A 58 5.24 4.50 -16.28
C CYS A 58 6.55 3.79 -16.64
N ILE A 59 7.08 4.01 -17.84
CA ILE A 59 8.38 3.49 -18.28
C ILE A 59 9.41 4.60 -18.11
N GLU A 60 10.46 4.33 -17.35
CA GLU A 60 11.61 5.23 -17.17
C GLU A 60 12.89 4.55 -17.66
N ALA A 61 13.63 5.21 -18.56
CA ALA A 61 14.87 4.68 -19.09
C ALA A 61 15.95 5.76 -19.15
N ASP A 62 17.17 5.40 -18.72
CA ASP A 62 18.34 6.25 -18.93
C ASP A 62 18.86 6.07 -20.35
N ILE A 63 19.02 7.18 -21.07
CA ILE A 63 19.42 7.16 -22.49
C ILE A 63 20.69 7.99 -22.69
N LYS A 64 21.58 7.53 -23.58
CA LYS A 64 22.78 8.29 -23.97
C LYS A 64 22.40 9.53 -24.77
N LYS A 65 23.24 10.58 -24.70
CA LYS A 65 23.07 11.79 -25.51
C LYS A 65 23.15 11.52 -27.01
N THR A 66 23.88 10.48 -27.40
CA THR A 66 24.11 10.06 -28.79
C THR A 66 22.88 9.42 -29.40
N HIS A 67 21.99 8.83 -28.60
CA HIS A 67 20.75 8.24 -29.09
C HIS A 67 19.87 9.30 -29.74
N LYS A 68 19.41 9.10 -30.97
CA LYS A 68 18.62 10.08 -31.72
C LYS A 68 17.13 9.73 -31.78
N HIS A 69 16.81 8.46 -31.99
CA HIS A 69 15.45 7.96 -32.18
C HIS A 69 15.11 6.95 -31.10
N LEU A 70 13.98 7.13 -30.42
CA LEU A 70 13.47 6.23 -29.40
C LEU A 70 12.13 5.65 -29.86
N GLN A 71 11.97 4.35 -29.72
CA GLN A 71 10.77 3.61 -30.09
C GLN A 71 10.37 2.68 -28.96
N VAL A 72 9.10 2.69 -28.59
CA VAL A 72 8.55 1.77 -27.59
C VAL A 72 7.48 0.93 -28.22
N PHE A 73 7.62 -0.37 -28.03
CA PHE A 73 6.72 -1.40 -28.50
C PHE A 73 6.02 -2.04 -27.31
N VAL A 74 4.75 -2.37 -27.51
CA VAL A 74 4.02 -3.34 -26.69
C VAL A 74 4.00 -4.65 -27.45
N ILE A 75 4.39 -5.71 -26.75
CA ILE A 75 4.28 -7.09 -27.21
C ILE A 75 3.06 -7.69 -26.52
N TYR A 76 2.05 -8.01 -27.31
CA TYR A 76 0.81 -8.63 -26.87
C TYR A 76 0.42 -9.70 -27.88
N ASP A 77 0.06 -10.89 -27.40
CA ASP A 77 -0.29 -12.06 -28.24
C ASP A 77 0.77 -12.37 -29.32
N GLY A 78 2.05 -12.31 -28.94
CA GLY A 78 3.19 -12.54 -29.83
C GLY A 78 3.41 -11.45 -30.90
N LYS A 79 2.60 -10.40 -30.95
CA LYS A 79 2.69 -9.31 -31.93
C LYS A 79 3.35 -8.07 -31.32
N GLU A 80 4.43 -7.60 -31.94
CA GLU A 80 5.07 -6.33 -31.58
C GLU A 80 4.32 -5.16 -32.25
N THR A 81 3.82 -4.21 -31.44
CA THR A 81 3.17 -3.00 -31.95
C THR A 81 3.82 -1.74 -31.40
N LEU A 82 4.19 -0.81 -32.28
CA LEU A 82 4.79 0.48 -31.92
C LEU A 82 3.75 1.39 -31.28
N ILE A 83 3.95 1.74 -30.01
CA ILE A 83 3.05 2.62 -29.24
C ILE A 83 3.57 4.06 -29.14
N VAL A 84 4.90 4.25 -29.12
CA VAL A 84 5.50 5.58 -29.00
C VAL A 84 6.75 5.68 -29.83
N GLU A 85 6.86 6.76 -30.60
CA GLU A 85 8.09 7.14 -31.29
C GLU A 85 8.47 8.58 -30.91
N ARG A 86 9.71 8.78 -30.48
CA ARG A 86 10.21 10.07 -29.98
C ARG A 86 11.65 10.31 -30.37
N GLU A 87 11.91 11.47 -30.97
CA GLU A 87 13.28 11.95 -31.13
C GLU A 87 13.85 12.50 -29.82
N ASN A 88 15.13 12.22 -29.59
CA ASN A 88 15.93 12.73 -28.49
C ASN A 88 16.75 13.96 -28.92
N SER A 89 16.08 15.08 -29.17
CA SER A 89 16.72 16.32 -29.61
C SER A 89 17.11 17.26 -28.45
N ILE A 90 18.17 18.05 -28.67
CA ILE A 90 18.61 19.09 -27.71
C ILE A 90 17.46 20.05 -27.37
N PHE A 91 16.64 20.43 -28.37
CA PHE A 91 15.49 21.29 -28.17
C PHE A 91 14.47 20.68 -27.19
N LYS A 92 14.16 19.38 -27.29
CA LYS A 92 13.25 18.71 -26.34
C LYS A 92 13.86 18.63 -24.93
N ARG A 93 15.15 18.34 -24.81
CA ARG A 93 15.88 18.34 -23.53
C ARG A 93 15.85 19.72 -22.86
N VAL A 94 16.01 20.80 -23.64
CA VAL A 94 15.97 22.19 -23.16
C VAL A 94 14.54 22.63 -22.82
N LYS A 95 13.56 22.37 -23.69
CA LYS A 95 12.13 22.66 -23.44
C LYS A 95 11.63 22.00 -22.16
N SER A 96 12.05 20.76 -21.92
CA SER A 96 11.79 20.02 -20.68
C SER A 96 12.41 20.71 -19.45
N LYS A 97 13.66 21.20 -19.55
CA LYS A 97 14.32 21.95 -18.47
C LYS A 97 13.63 23.30 -18.18
N ILE A 98 13.25 24.04 -19.22
CA ILE A 98 12.50 25.31 -19.09
C ILE A 98 11.14 25.06 -18.43
N ARG A 99 10.41 24.02 -18.87
CA ARG A 99 9.13 23.63 -18.24
C ARG A 99 9.33 23.25 -16.77
N LYS A 100 10.39 22.50 -16.42
CA LYS A 100 10.77 22.21 -15.02
C LYS A 100 11.19 23.45 -14.21
N MET A 101 11.58 24.57 -14.82
CA MET A 101 11.85 25.83 -14.11
C MET A 101 10.59 26.68 -13.91
N ILE A 102 9.64 26.63 -14.86
CA ILE A 102 8.40 27.42 -14.82
C ILE A 102 7.30 26.74 -13.98
N VAL A 103 7.20 25.40 -14.05
CA VAL A 103 6.19 24.61 -13.32
C VAL A 103 6.32 24.75 -11.80
N PRO A 104 7.52 24.76 -11.19
CA PRO A 104 7.69 25.12 -9.80
C PRO A 104 7.19 26.53 -9.53
N GLY A 105 7.44 27.55 -10.35
CA GLY A 105 6.93 28.91 -10.11
C GLY A 105 5.40 28.99 -10.05
N PHE A 106 4.69 28.26 -10.93
CA PHE A 106 3.23 28.25 -10.96
C PHE A 106 2.61 27.34 -9.88
N ILE A 107 3.21 26.18 -9.62
CA ILE A 107 2.80 25.27 -8.53
C ILE A 107 3.18 25.85 -7.17
N LEU A 108 4.28 26.59 -7.06
CA LEU A 108 4.71 27.31 -5.85
C LEU A 108 3.76 28.48 -5.60
N CYS A 109 3.29 29.24 -6.59
CA CYS A 109 2.24 30.25 -6.35
C CYS A 109 0.91 29.62 -5.87
N LYS A 110 0.50 28.46 -6.41
CA LYS A 110 -0.71 27.74 -5.96
C LYS A 110 -0.54 27.02 -4.61
N LYS A 111 0.61 26.38 -4.36
CA LYS A 111 0.97 25.74 -3.09
C LYS A 111 1.24 26.77 -2.01
N ILE A 112 1.89 27.89 -2.30
CA ILE A 112 2.05 28.99 -1.33
C ILE A 112 0.67 29.49 -0.89
N ASN A 113 -0.27 29.76 -1.81
CA ASN A 113 -1.62 30.17 -1.39
C ASN A 113 -2.39 29.09 -0.62
N HIS A 114 -2.27 27.81 -0.99
CA HIS A 114 -2.98 26.73 -0.28
C HIS A 114 -2.32 26.35 1.05
N THR A 115 -0.99 26.31 1.12
CA THR A 115 -0.21 26.09 2.34
C THR A 115 -0.33 27.29 3.28
N ILE A 116 -0.36 28.53 2.78
CA ILE A 116 -0.68 29.71 3.58
C ILE A 116 -2.11 29.59 4.13
N TYR A 117 -3.10 29.24 3.30
CA TYR A 117 -4.47 29.02 3.76
C TYR A 117 -4.57 27.92 4.83
N LEU A 118 -3.93 26.77 4.63
CA LEU A 118 -3.90 25.67 5.61
C LEU A 118 -3.15 26.05 6.88
N VAL A 119 -2.05 26.79 6.79
CA VAL A 119 -1.32 27.31 7.96
C VAL A 119 -2.20 28.29 8.73
N PHE A 120 -2.89 29.22 8.05
CA PHE A 120 -3.82 30.14 8.69
C PHE A 120 -5.04 29.43 9.30
N GLU A 121 -5.60 28.42 8.64
CA GLU A 121 -6.68 27.58 9.18
C GLU A 121 -6.23 26.75 10.39
N SER A 122 -5.01 26.21 10.35
CA SER A 122 -4.43 25.44 11.46
C SER A 122 -4.13 26.34 12.65
N ILE A 123 -3.58 27.53 12.39
CA ILE A 123 -3.35 28.57 13.41
C ILE A 123 -4.69 29.03 13.97
N TYR A 124 -5.71 29.26 13.15
CA TYR A 124 -7.04 29.66 13.58
C TYR A 124 -7.71 28.57 14.44
N LYS A 125 -7.63 27.30 14.05
CA LYS A 125 -8.13 26.16 14.83
C LYS A 125 -7.35 25.96 16.14
N ALA A 126 -6.03 26.10 16.13
CA ALA A 126 -5.19 26.04 17.32
C ALA A 126 -5.50 27.20 18.28
N ILE A 127 -5.64 28.42 17.77
CA ILE A 127 -6.06 29.60 18.55
C ILE A 127 -7.48 29.39 19.11
N ARG A 128 -8.41 28.86 18.32
CA ARG A 128 -9.79 28.57 18.75
C ARG A 128 -9.84 27.47 19.81
N LEU A 129 -8.98 26.46 19.72
CA LEU A 129 -8.88 25.36 20.69
C LEU A 129 -8.19 25.81 21.99
N LEU A 130 -7.11 26.61 21.88
CA LEU A 130 -6.48 27.29 23.01
C LEU A 130 -7.42 28.28 23.70
N TRP A 131 -8.29 28.95 22.94
CA TRP A 131 -9.32 29.85 23.46
C TRP A 131 -10.44 29.07 24.18
N ARG A 132 -10.91 27.97 23.58
CA ARG A 132 -11.98 27.12 24.14
C ARG A 132 -11.56 26.33 25.38
N GLU A 133 -10.34 25.79 25.41
CA GLU A 133 -9.90 24.87 26.47
C GLU A 133 -9.00 25.51 27.53
N HIS A 134 -8.28 26.59 27.18
CA HIS A 134 -7.30 27.18 28.10
C HIS A 134 -7.52 28.67 28.38
N HIS A 135 -8.55 29.32 27.81
CA HIS A 135 -8.84 30.75 28.03
C HIS A 135 -7.61 31.67 27.91
N PHE A 136 -6.62 31.33 27.07
CA PHE A 136 -5.32 32.04 26.95
C PHE A 136 -4.43 32.07 28.22
N LEU A 137 -4.56 31.11 29.13
CA LEU A 137 -3.71 30.99 30.33
C LEU A 137 -2.52 30.02 30.13
N VAL A 138 -1.67 30.28 29.12
CA VAL A 138 -0.37 29.58 29.01
C VAL A 138 0.74 30.55 29.44
N PRO A 139 1.43 30.30 30.58
CA PRO A 139 2.50 31.15 31.05
C PRO A 139 3.63 31.30 30.02
N ILE A 140 4.13 32.52 29.83
CA ILE A 140 5.24 32.84 28.89
C ILE A 140 6.49 31.98 29.18
N SER A 141 6.68 31.58 30.45
CA SER A 141 7.77 30.69 30.89
C SER A 141 7.76 29.30 30.23
N MET A 142 6.61 28.82 29.74
CA MET A 142 6.47 27.49 29.12
C MET A 142 6.74 27.49 27.60
N TRP A 143 6.79 28.67 26.96
CA TRP A 143 6.96 28.79 25.51
C TRP A 143 8.32 28.28 25.03
N GLY A 144 9.36 28.37 25.87
CA GLY A 144 10.68 27.81 25.58
C GLY A 144 10.67 26.29 25.43
N HIS A 145 9.84 25.60 26.22
CA HIS A 145 9.72 24.14 26.19
C HIS A 145 9.05 23.67 24.89
N TYR A 146 7.98 24.36 24.45
CA TYR A 146 7.31 24.08 23.18
C TYR A 146 8.18 24.40 21.95
N LYS A 147 8.96 25.50 21.99
CA LYS A 147 9.89 25.88 20.92
C LYS A 147 10.99 24.84 20.71
N ASN A 148 11.49 24.23 21.79
CA ASN A 148 12.48 23.16 21.70
C ASN A 148 11.89 21.85 21.17
N LYS A 149 10.64 21.52 21.51
CA LYS A 149 9.92 20.36 20.96
C LYS A 149 9.65 20.51 19.46
N LEU A 150 9.35 21.72 18.99
CA LEU A 150 9.20 22.07 17.58
C LEU A 150 10.53 22.06 16.80
N LYS A 151 11.60 22.60 17.39
CA LYS A 151 12.95 22.53 16.81
C LYS A 151 13.45 21.10 16.67
N GLY A 152 13.15 20.23 17.64
CA GLY A 152 13.42 18.79 17.56
C GLY A 152 12.79 18.16 16.33
N LYS A 153 11.48 18.40 16.12
CA LYS A 153 10.75 17.92 14.93
C LYS A 153 11.28 18.50 13.61
N MET A 154 11.68 19.79 13.58
CA MET A 154 12.28 20.41 12.40
C MET A 154 13.67 19.88 12.06
N LYS A 155 14.46 19.40 13.03
CA LYS A 155 15.82 18.90 12.78
C LYS A 155 15.83 17.60 11.95
N TYR A 156 14.75 16.83 12.00
CA TYR A 156 14.53 15.66 11.15
C TYR A 156 14.12 16.03 9.71
N VAL A 157 13.38 17.13 9.53
CA VAL A 157 12.93 17.63 8.21
C VAL A 157 14.11 18.02 7.29
N PHE A 158 15.24 18.46 7.84
CA PHE A 158 16.37 19.00 7.07
C PHE A 158 17.52 18.00 6.81
N LYS A 159 17.46 16.77 7.34
CA LYS A 159 18.57 15.80 7.25
C LYS A 159 18.52 14.85 6.05
N GLY A 160 17.54 14.98 5.16
CA GLY A 160 17.48 14.17 3.94
C GLY A 160 16.88 12.77 4.12
N ASP A 161 16.57 12.38 5.35
CA ASP A 161 15.61 11.31 5.61
C ASP A 161 14.23 11.89 5.29
N GLY A 162 13.78 11.64 4.07
CA GLY A 162 12.54 12.17 3.53
C GLY A 162 11.42 12.04 4.55
N PHE A 163 10.64 13.11 4.71
CA PHE A 163 9.41 13.06 5.49
C PHE A 163 8.52 12.03 4.80
N TYR A 164 8.60 10.79 5.26
CA TYR A 164 7.71 9.74 4.83
C TYR A 164 6.33 10.21 5.24
N ASN A 165 5.55 10.67 4.28
CA ASN A 165 4.16 10.97 4.51
C ASN A 165 3.40 9.68 4.17
N PRO A 166 3.07 8.83 5.14
CA PRO A 166 2.28 7.64 4.87
C PRO A 166 0.92 7.97 4.21
N LEU A 167 0.43 9.19 4.37
CA LEU A 167 -0.79 9.66 3.68
C LEU A 167 -0.55 10.01 2.20
N ASN A 168 0.71 9.96 1.72
CA ASN A 168 1.06 10.06 0.32
C ASN A 168 1.35 8.66 -0.23
N GLN A 169 0.47 8.19 -1.11
CA GLN A 169 0.51 6.86 -1.71
C GLN A 169 1.85 6.51 -2.38
N GLU A 170 2.52 7.46 -3.04
CA GLU A 170 3.82 7.21 -3.68
C GLU A 170 4.95 7.00 -2.67
N ASP A 171 4.90 7.73 -1.56
CA ASP A 171 5.87 7.54 -0.50
C ASP A 171 5.59 6.19 0.16
N TYR A 172 4.33 5.88 0.46
CA TYR A 172 3.89 4.59 1.01
C TYR A 172 4.45 3.40 0.25
N ILE A 173 4.26 3.38 -1.08
CA ILE A 173 4.80 2.32 -1.94
C ILE A 173 6.33 2.23 -1.86
N ARG A 174 7.05 3.36 -1.84
CA ARG A 174 8.51 3.34 -1.66
C ARG A 174 8.94 2.78 -0.31
N TRP A 175 8.17 3.00 0.74
CA TRP A 175 8.46 2.39 2.04
C TRP A 175 8.17 0.90 2.06
N LEU A 176 7.16 0.42 1.32
CA LEU A 176 6.96 -1.02 1.10
C LEU A 176 8.15 -1.67 0.40
N GLU A 177 8.75 -1.00 -0.58
CA GLU A 177 9.98 -1.48 -1.25
C GLU A 177 11.16 -1.63 -0.26
N ILE A 178 11.21 -0.78 0.77
CA ILE A 178 12.28 -0.78 1.79
C ILE A 178 11.93 -1.74 2.95
N HIS A 179 10.65 -2.01 3.18
CA HIS A 179 10.13 -2.86 4.27
C HIS A 179 9.32 -4.04 3.70
N PRO A 180 9.95 -4.97 2.96
CA PRO A 180 9.26 -6.11 2.39
C PRO A 180 8.73 -7.04 3.49
N GLU A 181 7.55 -7.62 3.24
CA GLU A 181 6.94 -8.64 4.10
C GLU A 181 7.77 -9.94 4.15
N ASP A 182 8.52 -10.23 3.08
CA ASP A 182 9.41 -11.39 2.93
C ASP A 182 10.84 -11.14 3.44
N ARG A 183 11.01 -10.36 4.51
CA ARG A 183 12.34 -10.20 5.14
C ARG A 183 12.78 -11.48 5.84
N GLU A 184 14.09 -11.74 5.89
CA GLU A 184 14.63 -12.83 6.71
C GLU A 184 14.31 -12.58 8.20
N TYR A 185 13.71 -13.57 8.85
CA TYR A 185 13.33 -13.50 10.26
C TYR A 185 14.51 -13.89 11.15
N GLU A 186 14.79 -13.06 12.15
CA GLU A 186 15.88 -13.26 13.13
C GLU A 186 15.73 -14.53 13.95
N CYS A 187 14.50 -15.00 14.13
CA CYS A 187 14.17 -16.11 15.02
C CYS A 187 13.17 -17.04 14.32
N LYS A 188 13.52 -18.33 14.18
CA LYS A 188 12.64 -19.35 13.60
C LYS A 188 11.69 -19.98 14.62
N GLU A 189 12.06 -19.94 15.90
CA GLU A 189 11.30 -20.55 16.99
C GLU A 189 11.29 -19.65 18.22
N PHE A 190 10.10 -19.28 18.68
CA PHE A 190 9.91 -18.46 19.86
C PHE A 190 9.93 -19.29 21.15
N LYS A 191 10.41 -18.69 22.25
CA LYS A 191 10.36 -19.33 23.59
C LYS A 191 8.92 -19.44 24.08
N TYR A 192 8.14 -18.39 23.89
CA TYR A 192 6.71 -18.38 24.12
C TYR A 192 6.01 -18.50 22.76
N ASN A 193 5.31 -19.61 22.55
CA ASN A 193 4.74 -20.00 21.26
C ASN A 193 3.21 -20.21 21.39
N PRO A 194 2.44 -19.17 21.74
CA PRO A 194 1.01 -19.30 21.99
C PRO A 194 0.24 -19.61 20.70
N LYS A 195 -0.76 -20.48 20.77
CA LYS A 195 -1.63 -20.74 19.62
C LYS A 195 -2.56 -19.55 19.41
N ILE A 196 -2.63 -19.03 18.18
CA ILE A 196 -3.56 -17.95 17.82
C ILE A 196 -4.72 -18.52 17.01
N SER A 197 -5.96 -18.31 17.43
CA SER A 197 -7.15 -18.67 16.66
C SER A 197 -7.64 -17.46 15.89
N ILE A 198 -7.60 -17.54 14.56
CA ILE A 198 -8.16 -16.50 13.69
C ILE A 198 -9.65 -16.77 13.49
N VAL A 199 -10.47 -15.86 13.95
CA VAL A 199 -11.93 -15.95 13.98
C VAL A 199 -12.51 -15.14 12.84
N ILE A 200 -13.27 -15.82 11.98
CA ILE A 200 -13.78 -15.24 10.73
C ILE A 200 -15.27 -15.54 10.59
N PRO A 201 -16.15 -14.53 10.72
CA PRO A 201 -17.56 -14.67 10.35
C PRO A 201 -17.70 -14.65 8.82
N VAL A 202 -18.46 -15.60 8.26
CA VAL A 202 -18.62 -15.75 6.80
C VAL A 202 -20.09 -15.68 6.42
N TYR A 203 -20.43 -14.83 5.43
CA TYR A 203 -21.76 -14.79 4.84
C TYR A 203 -21.70 -14.36 3.37
N ASN A 204 -22.09 -15.23 2.45
CA ASN A 204 -22.24 -14.94 1.01
C ASN A 204 -21.08 -14.11 0.41
N VAL A 205 -19.85 -14.61 0.57
CA VAL A 205 -18.63 -13.96 0.07
C VAL A 205 -18.14 -14.67 -1.19
N GLY A 206 -17.79 -13.91 -2.23
CA GLY A 206 -17.32 -14.50 -3.48
C GLY A 206 -16.07 -15.36 -3.25
N LYS A 207 -16.03 -16.54 -3.91
CA LYS A 207 -14.95 -17.54 -3.75
C LYS A 207 -13.55 -16.92 -3.79
N LYS A 208 -13.30 -15.99 -4.71
CA LYS A 208 -12.01 -15.29 -4.84
C LYS A 208 -11.54 -14.71 -3.50
N TYR A 209 -12.39 -13.94 -2.82
CA TYR A 209 -12.01 -13.24 -1.60
C TYR A 209 -11.82 -14.20 -0.43
N LEU A 210 -12.70 -15.18 -0.29
CA LEU A 210 -12.60 -16.18 0.78
C LEU A 210 -11.34 -17.06 0.64
N VAL A 211 -11.01 -17.46 -0.59
CA VAL A 211 -9.76 -18.17 -0.89
C VAL A 211 -8.56 -17.30 -0.54
N GLU A 212 -8.50 -16.05 -1.02
CA GLU A 212 -7.37 -15.15 -0.73
C GLU A 212 -7.24 -14.89 0.80
N CYS A 213 -8.36 -14.74 1.51
CA CYS A 213 -8.41 -14.58 2.97
C CYS A 213 -7.79 -15.78 3.69
N ILE A 214 -8.29 -17.01 3.43
CA ILE A 214 -7.80 -18.24 4.05
C ILE A 214 -6.32 -18.47 3.72
N GLU A 215 -5.95 -18.36 2.44
CA GLU A 215 -4.57 -18.53 1.98
C GLU A 215 -3.61 -17.52 2.62
N SER A 216 -4.02 -16.27 2.85
CA SER A 216 -3.18 -15.28 3.52
C SER A 216 -2.78 -15.69 4.95
N ILE A 217 -3.65 -16.46 5.62
CA ILE A 217 -3.41 -16.99 6.95
C ILE A 217 -2.57 -18.28 6.87
N LEU A 218 -2.88 -19.18 5.93
CA LEU A 218 -2.11 -20.42 5.75
C LEU A 218 -0.63 -20.16 5.41
N ASN A 219 -0.36 -19.06 4.70
CA ASN A 219 0.98 -18.66 4.28
C ASN A 219 1.72 -17.78 5.31
N GLN A 220 1.23 -17.65 6.55
CA GLN A 220 1.90 -16.89 7.60
C GLN A 220 3.27 -17.45 7.97
N ASN A 221 4.21 -16.59 8.34
CA ASN A 221 5.54 -17.06 8.78
C ASN A 221 5.54 -17.69 10.18
N TYR A 222 4.51 -17.39 10.99
CA TYR A 222 4.25 -18.08 12.25
C TYR A 222 3.26 -19.22 12.01
N GLN A 223 3.56 -20.43 12.47
CA GLN A 223 2.81 -21.64 12.09
C GLN A 223 1.90 -22.22 13.19
N ASN A 224 2.00 -21.73 14.44
CA ASN A 224 1.14 -22.21 15.53
C ASN A 224 -0.17 -21.40 15.60
N PHE A 225 -1.04 -21.61 14.62
CA PHE A 225 -2.35 -20.97 14.54
C PHE A 225 -3.43 -21.98 14.15
N GLU A 226 -4.68 -21.55 14.21
CA GLU A 226 -5.82 -22.20 13.57
C GLU A 226 -6.78 -21.15 13.00
N ILE A 227 -7.65 -21.58 12.09
CA ILE A 227 -8.66 -20.76 11.43
C ILE A 227 -10.01 -21.29 11.85
N CYS A 228 -10.80 -20.44 12.52
CA CYS A 228 -12.13 -20.75 13.04
C CYS A 228 -13.15 -19.91 12.29
N LEU A 229 -13.87 -20.54 11.37
CA LEU A 229 -14.87 -19.89 10.54
C LEU A 229 -16.28 -20.19 11.06
N SER A 230 -17.17 -19.21 11.00
CA SER A 230 -18.60 -19.44 11.18
C SER A 230 -19.36 -19.01 9.95
N ASP A 231 -19.93 -19.98 9.23
CA ASP A 231 -20.87 -19.70 8.16
C ASP A 231 -22.21 -19.25 8.75
N ASP A 232 -22.60 -18.01 8.49
CA ASP A 232 -23.80 -17.37 9.02
C ASP A 232 -25.04 -17.65 8.16
N CYS A 233 -25.23 -18.93 7.81
CA CYS A 233 -26.30 -19.41 6.95
C CYS A 233 -26.20 -18.84 5.52
N SER A 234 -25.04 -19.02 4.88
CA SER A 234 -24.85 -18.59 3.48
C SER A 234 -25.80 -19.34 2.54
N THR A 235 -26.30 -18.63 1.55
CA THR A 235 -27.10 -19.16 0.44
C THR A 235 -26.29 -19.32 -0.84
N ASP A 236 -25.11 -18.70 -0.90
CA ASP A 236 -24.19 -18.83 -2.01
C ASP A 236 -23.48 -20.20 -1.97
N GLU A 237 -23.66 -20.98 -3.05
CA GLU A 237 -23.08 -22.32 -3.18
C GLU A 237 -21.55 -22.27 -3.28
N GLU A 238 -20.98 -21.22 -3.87
CA GLU A 238 -19.52 -21.08 -3.97
C GLU A 238 -18.87 -20.85 -2.61
N THR A 239 -19.46 -20.00 -1.77
CA THR A 239 -19.05 -19.81 -0.37
C THR A 239 -19.03 -21.16 0.37
N LEU A 240 -20.14 -21.90 0.33
CA LEU A 240 -20.29 -23.18 1.05
C LEU A 240 -19.33 -24.25 0.52
N ALA A 241 -19.14 -24.32 -0.79
CA ALA A 241 -18.20 -25.27 -1.41
C ALA A 241 -16.76 -24.97 -0.98
N THR A 242 -16.38 -23.69 -0.95
CA THR A 242 -15.04 -23.24 -0.54
C THR A 242 -14.77 -23.59 0.92
N LEU A 243 -15.73 -23.34 1.82
CA LEU A 243 -15.58 -23.70 3.24
C LEU A 243 -15.36 -25.21 3.43
N LYS A 244 -16.17 -26.04 2.76
CA LYS A 244 -16.04 -27.51 2.82
C LYS A 244 -14.72 -28.01 2.25
N GLU A 245 -14.22 -27.37 1.19
CA GLU A 245 -12.94 -27.70 0.56
C GLU A 245 -11.79 -27.51 1.55
N TYR A 246 -11.71 -26.35 2.21
CA TYR A 246 -10.66 -26.06 3.19
C TYR A 246 -10.82 -26.87 4.48
N GLU A 247 -12.05 -27.01 4.99
CA GLU A 247 -12.34 -27.85 6.17
C GLU A 247 -11.89 -29.32 5.97
N ALA A 248 -12.01 -29.85 4.75
CA ALA A 248 -11.61 -31.22 4.45
C ALA A 248 -10.11 -31.39 4.16
N SER A 249 -9.42 -30.33 3.70
CA SER A 249 -8.04 -30.41 3.22
C SER A 249 -6.99 -29.86 4.18
N GLU A 250 -7.37 -29.02 5.15
CA GLU A 250 -6.44 -28.38 6.09
C GLU A 250 -6.92 -28.57 7.53
N GLU A 251 -6.15 -29.31 8.34
CA GLU A 251 -6.50 -29.68 9.71
C GLU A 251 -6.64 -28.48 10.66
N ARG A 252 -5.99 -27.36 10.32
CA ARG A 252 -6.06 -26.11 11.10
C ARG A 252 -7.34 -25.31 10.81
N VAL A 253 -8.12 -25.68 9.79
CA VAL A 253 -9.37 -25.01 9.44
C VAL A 253 -10.55 -25.73 10.09
N LYS A 254 -11.33 -24.99 10.87
CA LYS A 254 -12.56 -25.46 11.52
C LYS A 254 -13.72 -24.58 11.08
N VAL A 255 -14.87 -25.18 10.77
CA VAL A 255 -16.06 -24.43 10.34
C VAL A 255 -17.27 -24.82 11.20
N VAL A 256 -18.05 -23.82 11.60
CA VAL A 256 -19.39 -24.03 12.17
C VAL A 256 -20.45 -23.44 11.25
N TYR A 257 -21.40 -24.29 10.83
CA TYR A 257 -22.48 -23.89 9.92
C TYR A 257 -23.75 -23.56 10.70
N ARG A 258 -24.11 -22.27 10.71
CA ARG A 258 -25.27 -21.78 11.46
C ARG A 258 -26.56 -22.10 10.70
N GLN A 259 -27.57 -22.55 11.45
CA GLN A 259 -28.90 -22.85 10.90
C GLN A 259 -29.75 -21.59 10.65
N LYS A 260 -29.31 -20.44 11.16
CA LYS A 260 -29.99 -19.16 11.02
C LYS A 260 -28.97 -18.02 11.03
N ASN A 261 -29.15 -17.09 10.10
CA ASN A 261 -28.39 -15.85 10.05
C ASN A 261 -28.54 -15.06 11.36
N GLY A 262 -27.41 -14.81 12.00
CA GLY A 262 -27.28 -14.11 13.27
C GLY A 262 -26.46 -12.83 13.17
N HIS A 263 -26.04 -12.46 11.97
CA HIS A 263 -25.14 -11.38 11.64
C HIS A 263 -23.76 -11.53 12.30
N ILE A 264 -22.89 -10.54 12.04
CA ILE A 264 -21.47 -10.57 12.40
C ILE A 264 -21.21 -10.97 13.85
N SER A 265 -21.95 -10.42 14.83
CA SER A 265 -21.69 -10.69 16.24
C SER A 265 -21.95 -12.14 16.64
N LYS A 266 -23.04 -12.75 16.16
CA LYS A 266 -23.36 -14.14 16.51
C LYS A 266 -22.52 -15.13 15.72
N ALA A 267 -22.15 -14.81 14.49
CA ALA A 267 -21.21 -15.61 13.72
C ALA A 267 -19.81 -15.58 14.36
N THR A 268 -19.34 -14.39 14.76
CA THR A 268 -18.07 -14.25 15.49
C THR A 268 -18.07 -15.05 16.79
N ASN A 269 -19.14 -14.98 17.60
CA ASN A 269 -19.23 -15.76 18.84
C ASN A 269 -19.20 -17.27 18.60
N ASP A 270 -19.87 -17.77 17.57
CA ASP A 270 -19.86 -19.20 17.23
C ASP A 270 -18.47 -19.65 16.75
N ALA A 271 -17.77 -18.81 15.99
CA ALA A 271 -16.38 -19.07 15.60
C ALA A 271 -15.41 -19.02 16.80
N ILE A 272 -15.63 -18.12 17.77
CA ILE A 272 -14.88 -18.13 19.05
C ILE A 272 -15.15 -19.42 19.83
N ALA A 273 -16.37 -19.94 19.80
CA ALA A 273 -16.73 -21.15 20.57
C ALA A 273 -15.99 -22.42 20.12
N ILE A 274 -15.47 -22.45 18.89
CA ILE A 274 -14.67 -23.58 18.35
C ILE A 274 -13.16 -23.32 18.39
N ALA A 275 -12.75 -22.13 18.85
CA ALA A 275 -11.36 -21.75 19.03
C ALA A 275 -10.74 -22.44 20.27
N SER A 276 -9.49 -22.84 20.14
CA SER A 276 -8.67 -23.47 21.18
C SER A 276 -7.31 -22.77 21.37
N GLY A 277 -7.11 -21.63 20.73
CA GLY A 277 -5.94 -20.77 20.89
C GLY A 277 -5.97 -20.00 22.21
N GLU A 278 -4.79 -19.59 22.65
CA GLU A 278 -4.62 -18.71 23.80
C GLU A 278 -5.00 -17.25 23.46
N PHE A 279 -4.81 -16.86 22.20
CA PHE A 279 -5.22 -15.56 21.68
C PHE A 279 -6.22 -15.70 20.54
N ILE A 280 -7.13 -14.72 20.45
CA ILE A 280 -8.08 -14.58 19.35
C ILE A 280 -7.61 -13.43 18.45
N GLY A 281 -7.50 -13.71 17.15
CA GLY A 281 -7.38 -12.68 16.11
C GLY A 281 -8.72 -12.53 15.38
N LEU A 282 -9.25 -11.31 15.28
CA LEU A 282 -10.47 -11.04 14.52
C LEU A 282 -10.11 -10.64 13.10
N MET A 283 -10.80 -11.20 12.11
CA MET A 283 -10.56 -10.91 10.70
C MET A 283 -11.86 -11.07 9.89
N ASP A 284 -12.08 -10.17 8.94
CA ASP A 284 -13.23 -10.24 8.03
C ASP A 284 -12.93 -11.20 6.86
N ASN A 285 -13.98 -11.75 6.26
CA ASN A 285 -13.90 -12.81 5.24
C ASN A 285 -13.45 -12.35 3.84
N ASP A 286 -13.22 -11.05 3.67
CA ASP A 286 -12.74 -10.41 2.45
C ASP A 286 -11.45 -9.57 2.67
N ASP A 287 -10.83 -9.70 3.84
CA ASP A 287 -9.54 -9.09 4.17
C ASP A 287 -8.37 -10.07 3.99
N LEU A 288 -7.13 -9.53 3.97
CA LEU A 288 -5.88 -10.29 3.90
C LEU A 288 -4.98 -9.97 5.10
N LEU A 289 -4.27 -10.99 5.59
CA LEU A 289 -3.24 -10.82 6.60
C LEU A 289 -1.86 -10.68 5.92
N ALA A 290 -1.10 -9.64 6.28
CA ALA A 290 0.30 -9.52 5.84
C ALA A 290 1.09 -10.75 6.30
N LYS A 291 2.00 -11.28 5.47
CA LYS A 291 2.65 -12.58 5.69
C LYS A 291 3.37 -12.73 7.05
N ASN A 292 3.79 -11.60 7.62
CA ASN A 292 4.54 -11.51 8.86
C ASN A 292 3.69 -11.11 10.07
N ALA A 293 2.38 -10.91 9.91
CA ALA A 293 1.53 -10.32 10.95
C ALA A 293 1.55 -11.13 12.25
N LEU A 294 1.29 -12.44 12.18
CA LEU A 294 1.28 -13.30 13.38
C LEU A 294 2.66 -13.40 14.02
N TYR A 295 3.73 -13.39 13.20
CA TYR A 295 5.10 -13.39 13.70
C TYR A 295 5.40 -12.15 14.54
N GLU A 296 5.03 -10.95 14.08
CA GLU A 296 5.30 -9.71 14.81
C GLU A 296 4.50 -9.64 16.11
N VAL A 297 3.25 -10.13 16.12
CA VAL A 297 2.44 -10.26 17.34
C VAL A 297 3.14 -11.14 18.37
N VAL A 298 3.57 -12.33 17.96
CA VAL A 298 4.25 -13.27 18.88
C VAL A 298 5.62 -12.76 19.30
N LYS A 299 6.33 -12.03 18.43
CA LYS A 299 7.60 -11.36 18.78
C LYS A 299 7.40 -10.36 19.91
N VAL A 300 6.30 -9.62 19.92
CA VAL A 300 5.95 -8.70 21.02
C VAL A 300 5.59 -9.47 22.29
N LEU A 301 4.80 -10.54 22.20
CA LEU A 301 4.47 -11.40 23.33
C LEU A 301 5.69 -12.07 23.98
N ASN A 302 6.76 -12.32 23.21
CA ASN A 302 8.02 -12.83 23.76
C ASN A 302 8.83 -11.76 24.51
N LYS A 303 8.56 -10.47 24.28
CA LYS A 303 9.13 -9.38 25.06
C LYS A 303 8.33 -9.14 26.34
N ASP A 304 7.01 -9.24 26.24
CA ASP A 304 6.09 -9.08 27.36
C ASP A 304 4.89 -10.02 27.19
N SER A 305 4.89 -11.11 27.95
CA SER A 305 3.80 -12.11 27.92
C SER A 305 2.61 -11.72 28.80
N SER A 306 2.63 -10.54 29.43
CA SER A 306 1.51 -10.03 30.23
C SER A 306 0.49 -9.20 29.42
N LEU A 307 0.71 -9.04 28.12
CA LEU A 307 -0.15 -8.27 27.24
C LEU A 307 -1.46 -9.00 26.94
N ASP A 308 -2.58 -8.33 27.22
CA ASP A 308 -3.93 -8.87 26.96
C ASP A 308 -4.47 -8.51 25.56
N MET A 309 -3.99 -7.42 24.96
CA MET A 309 -4.48 -6.92 23.68
C MET A 309 -3.33 -6.33 22.86
N ILE A 310 -3.27 -6.73 21.58
CA ILE A 310 -2.32 -6.24 20.59
C ILE A 310 -3.13 -5.89 19.34
N TYR A 311 -2.82 -4.76 18.72
CA TYR A 311 -3.36 -4.39 17.42
C TYR A 311 -2.23 -3.94 16.50
N THR A 312 -2.46 -4.08 15.21
CA THR A 312 -1.52 -3.69 14.17
C THR A 312 -2.09 -2.56 13.32
N ASP A 313 -1.22 -1.91 12.58
CA ASP A 313 -1.63 -1.04 11.48
C ASP A 313 -2.37 -1.85 10.41
N GLU A 314 -3.09 -1.13 9.55
CA GLU A 314 -3.84 -1.71 8.44
C GLU A 314 -3.69 -0.83 7.20
N ASP A 315 -3.94 -1.39 6.03
CA ASP A 315 -4.09 -0.66 4.79
C ASP A 315 -5.17 -1.32 3.94
N LYS A 316 -5.39 -0.79 2.73
CA LYS A 316 -6.42 -1.28 1.81
C LYS A 316 -5.78 -1.85 0.58
N ILE A 317 -6.43 -2.84 -0.02
CA ILE A 317 -6.03 -3.38 -1.31
C ILE A 317 -7.10 -3.03 -2.35
N ASP A 318 -6.67 -2.56 -3.52
CA ASP A 318 -7.59 -2.33 -4.64
C ASP A 318 -7.82 -3.59 -5.48
N ILE A 319 -8.74 -3.50 -6.45
CA ILE A 319 -9.09 -4.61 -7.34
C ILE A 319 -7.92 -5.13 -8.20
N PHE A 320 -6.80 -4.41 -8.26
CA PHE A 320 -5.57 -4.79 -8.97
C PHE A 320 -4.49 -5.32 -8.00
N ASN A 321 -4.89 -5.67 -6.77
CA ASN A 321 -4.02 -6.16 -5.72
C ASN A 321 -2.95 -5.16 -5.26
N ARG A 322 -3.23 -3.85 -5.34
CA ARG A 322 -2.29 -2.81 -4.91
C ARG A 322 -2.69 -2.23 -3.56
N ARG A 323 -1.73 -2.23 -2.63
CA ARG A 323 -1.83 -1.64 -1.29
C ARG A 323 -1.97 -0.12 -1.34
N ARG A 324 -2.85 0.46 -0.53
CA ARG A 324 -3.19 1.90 -0.49
C ARG A 324 -3.82 2.34 0.82
N ASP A 325 -3.96 3.65 1.00
CA ASP A 325 -4.68 4.27 2.13
C ASP A 325 -4.25 3.70 3.50
N PRO A 326 -2.95 3.73 3.87
CA PRO A 326 -2.50 3.12 5.11
C PRO A 326 -3.02 3.88 6.32
N HIS A 327 -3.40 3.12 7.34
CA HIS A 327 -3.88 3.60 8.61
C HIS A 327 -2.93 3.14 9.72
N PHE A 328 -1.97 4.02 10.02
CA PHE A 328 -1.04 3.85 11.13
C PHE A 328 -1.73 4.22 12.44
N LYS A 329 -2.03 3.21 13.25
CA LYS A 329 -2.73 3.39 14.52
C LYS A 329 -1.76 3.98 15.55
N PRO A 330 -2.24 4.87 16.44
CA PRO A 330 -1.37 5.47 17.46
C PRO A 330 -0.91 4.40 18.47
N ASP A 331 0.04 4.76 19.33
CA ASP A 331 0.31 4.01 20.57
C ASP A 331 -0.98 3.90 21.39
N PHE A 332 -1.10 2.83 22.20
CA PHE A 332 -2.32 2.56 22.97
C PHE A 332 -2.70 3.77 23.82
N SER A 333 -3.89 4.31 23.56
CA SER A 333 -4.47 5.44 24.27
C SER A 333 -5.82 5.00 24.86
N PRO A 334 -5.86 4.53 26.11
CA PRO A 334 -7.05 3.97 26.76
C PRO A 334 -8.22 4.96 26.89
#